data_AF-A0A380A637-F1
#
_entry.id   AF-A0A380A637-F1
#
_cell.length_a   1.000
_cell.length_b   1.000
_cell.length_c   1.000
_cell.angle_alpha   90.00
_cell.angle_beta   90.00
_cell.angle_gamma   90.00
#
_symmetry.space_group_name_H-M   'P 1'
#
loop_
_entity.id
_entity.type
_entity.pdbx_description
1 polymer ?
#
loop_
_entity_poly.entity_id
_entity_poly.type
_entity_poly.pdbx_seq_one_letter_code
_entity_poly.pdbx_strand_id
1 'polypeptide(L)'
;MLLKAQETREYLELIAHAVKPLLPKNTACRGSHYVIQDGKVSVEPASRGDEPFAAGGACLFQEWIEPEQLFGCVRIHNGDITLQPGLVHQANGGILILSARALLAQPLLWLRLKQMIGQRQFHWVSPDETRPLPVAIPPMPLDLRLIVVGDRHGLADFHDIEPELSEQAIYGEFEDDLQLTEVDDMAQWCGYVNGVIADQQLPMLATDAWPPLIVQAVRYSGDQGILPLSPVWIGQQLSEARTVCRRRSHYGQQRSRRR
;
A
#
# COMPACT_ATOMS: atom_id res chain seq x y z
N MET A 1 -10.19 -0.37 -8.81
CA MET A 1 -10.35 1.08 -8.61
C MET A 1 -9.09 1.75 -9.12
N LEU A 2 -9.21 2.88 -9.82
CA LEU A 2 -8.11 3.76 -10.17
C LEU A 2 -8.15 4.97 -9.23
N LEU A 3 -7.01 5.37 -8.68
CA LEU A 3 -6.94 6.47 -7.73
C LEU A 3 -5.83 7.43 -8.15
N LYS A 4 -6.20 8.67 -8.50
CA LYS A 4 -5.22 9.73 -8.78
C LYS A 4 -4.58 10.19 -7.47
N ALA A 5 -3.30 9.87 -7.29
CA ALA A 5 -2.49 10.34 -6.17
C ALA A 5 -0.99 10.19 -6.50
N GLN A 6 -0.12 10.77 -5.68
CA GLN A 6 1.31 10.51 -5.82
C GLN A 6 1.64 9.04 -5.49
N GLU A 7 2.55 8.44 -6.24
CA GLU A 7 2.92 7.02 -6.12
C GLU A 7 4.02 6.76 -5.09
N THR A 8 4.11 7.60 -4.06
CA THR A 8 5.11 7.46 -3.00
C THR A 8 4.60 6.58 -1.87
N ARG A 9 5.51 5.98 -1.12
CA ARG A 9 5.19 5.16 0.06
C ARG A 9 4.22 5.85 1.03
N GLU A 10 4.43 7.13 1.33
CA GLU A 10 3.63 7.89 2.29
C GLU A 10 2.16 8.00 1.85
N TYR A 11 1.92 8.21 0.55
CA TYR A 11 0.55 8.25 0.01
C TYR A 11 -0.07 6.85 0.00
N LEU A 12 0.65 5.82 -0.44
CA LEU A 12 0.13 4.45 -0.45
C LEU A 12 -0.21 3.95 0.95
N GLU A 13 0.60 4.27 1.95
CA GLU A 13 0.37 3.96 3.35
C GLU A 13 -0.85 4.68 3.91
N LEU A 14 -1.00 5.98 3.62
CA LEU A 14 -2.16 6.78 4.02
C LEU A 14 -3.46 6.23 3.41
N ILE A 15 -3.43 5.87 2.12
CA ILE A 15 -4.57 5.26 1.42
C ILE A 15 -4.90 3.91 2.06
N ALA A 16 -3.90 3.06 2.32
CA ALA A 16 -4.10 1.78 2.99
C ALA A 16 -4.73 1.95 4.38
N HIS A 17 -4.28 2.94 5.15
CA HIS A 17 -4.84 3.27 6.46
C HIS A 17 -6.32 3.69 6.34
N ALA A 18 -6.66 4.57 5.40
CA ALA A 18 -8.03 5.03 5.19
C ALA A 18 -8.98 3.91 4.73
N VAL A 19 -8.47 2.95 3.96
CA VAL A 19 -9.23 1.82 3.42
C VAL A 19 -9.42 0.70 4.45
N LYS A 20 -8.45 0.48 5.34
CA LYS A 20 -8.45 -0.65 6.29
C LYS A 20 -9.72 -0.75 7.16
N PRO A 21 -10.31 0.33 7.71
CA PRO A 21 -11.58 0.27 8.45
C PRO A 21 -12.79 -0.14 7.61
N LEU A 22 -12.71 0.01 6.28
CA LEU A 22 -13.78 -0.31 5.33
C LEU A 22 -13.77 -1.80 4.92
N LEU A 23 -12.75 -2.55 5.32
CA LEU A 23 -12.66 -3.98 5.02
C LEU A 23 -13.80 -4.76 5.72
N PRO A 24 -14.38 -5.78 5.06
CA PRO A 24 -15.39 -6.61 5.66
C PRO A 24 -14.87 -7.28 6.95
N LYS A 25 -15.60 -7.15 8.06
CA LYS A 25 -15.21 -7.72 9.36
C LYS A 25 -15.29 -9.25 9.44
N ASN A 26 -15.90 -9.91 8.45
CA ASN A 26 -16.12 -11.36 8.45
C ASN A 26 -15.15 -12.06 7.50
N THR A 27 -14.02 -12.50 8.06
CA THR A 27 -12.98 -13.29 7.40
C THR A 27 -12.84 -14.64 8.11
N ALA A 28 -13.93 -15.43 8.14
CA ALA A 28 -13.79 -16.87 8.39
C ALA A 28 -12.66 -17.42 7.49
N CYS A 29 -11.74 -18.22 8.05
CA CYS A 29 -10.49 -18.67 7.42
C CYS A 29 -10.61 -18.79 5.89
N ARG A 30 -10.16 -17.76 5.18
CA ARG A 30 -10.15 -17.73 3.71
C ARG A 30 -8.81 -18.27 3.23
N GLY A 31 -8.78 -18.77 2.01
CA GLY A 31 -7.56 -19.26 1.37
C GLY A 31 -7.46 -20.78 1.39
N SER A 32 -6.23 -21.25 1.25
CA SER A 32 -5.96 -22.65 0.94
C SER A 32 -4.82 -23.20 1.78
N HIS A 33 -4.78 -24.52 1.89
CA HIS A 33 -3.68 -25.29 2.44
C HIS A 33 -3.15 -26.21 1.34
N TYR A 34 -1.91 -25.98 0.92
CA TYR A 34 -1.25 -26.86 -0.03
C TYR A 34 -0.58 -28.01 0.72
N VAL A 35 -0.88 -29.23 0.31
CA VAL A 35 -0.29 -30.45 0.84
C VAL A 35 0.61 -31.06 -0.23
N ILE A 36 1.88 -31.31 0.13
CA ILE A 36 2.89 -31.86 -0.78
C ILE A 36 3.25 -33.26 -0.27
N GLN A 37 2.91 -34.29 -1.04
CA GLN A 37 3.18 -35.70 -0.71
C GLN A 37 3.69 -36.42 -1.94
N ASP A 38 4.83 -37.11 -1.82
CA ASP A 38 5.45 -37.90 -2.89
C ASP A 38 5.59 -37.15 -4.24
N GLY A 39 5.97 -35.87 -4.18
CA GLY A 39 6.12 -35.02 -5.36
C GLY A 39 4.81 -34.58 -6.04
N LYS A 40 3.65 -34.91 -5.45
CA LYS A 40 2.33 -34.41 -5.87
C LYS A 40 1.88 -33.29 -4.95
N VAL A 41 1.24 -32.28 -5.53
CA VAL A 41 0.67 -31.15 -4.80
C VAL A 41 -0.85 -31.22 -4.86
N SER A 42 -1.50 -31.25 -3.70
CA SER A 42 -2.96 -31.10 -3.56
C SER A 42 -3.29 -29.82 -2.81
N VAL A 43 -4.53 -29.36 -2.95
CA VAL A 43 -5.03 -28.15 -2.29
C VAL A 43 -6.30 -28.46 -1.53
N GLU A 44 -6.37 -27.98 -0.29
CA GLU A 44 -7.54 -28.07 0.58
C GLU A 44 -7.91 -26.65 1.07
N PRO A 45 -9.14 -26.40 1.52
CA PRO A 45 -9.48 -25.15 2.20
C PRO A 45 -8.64 -24.96 3.48
N ALA A 46 -8.18 -23.73 3.73
CA ALA A 46 -7.51 -23.41 4.99
C ALA A 46 -8.47 -23.59 6.18
N SER A 47 -7.97 -24.09 7.31
CA SER A 47 -8.78 -24.45 8.48
C SER A 47 -8.30 -23.80 9.78
N ARG A 48 -7.00 -23.57 9.93
CA ARG A 48 -6.37 -23.09 11.16
C ARG A 48 -6.08 -21.59 11.15
N GLY A 49 -5.96 -20.99 9.98
CA GLY A 49 -5.63 -19.57 9.78
C GLY A 49 -4.14 -19.24 9.91
N ASP A 50 -3.31 -20.18 10.39
CA ASP A 50 -1.84 -20.07 10.44
C ASP A 50 -1.16 -20.70 9.21
N GLU A 51 -1.94 -21.28 8.29
CA GLU A 51 -1.39 -21.86 7.07
C GLU A 51 -0.79 -20.77 6.16
N PRO A 52 0.31 -21.04 5.43
CA PRO A 52 1.00 -20.02 4.63
C PRO A 52 0.15 -19.34 3.55
N PHE A 53 -0.87 -20.05 3.06
CA PHE A 53 -1.80 -19.58 2.03
C PHE A 53 -3.21 -19.33 2.59
N ALA A 54 -3.36 -19.34 3.91
CA ALA A 54 -4.51 -18.76 4.58
C ALA A 54 -4.42 -17.23 4.48
N ALA A 55 -5.55 -16.58 4.27
CA ALA A 55 -5.63 -15.14 4.09
C ALA A 55 -6.64 -14.53 5.05
N GLY A 56 -6.22 -13.46 5.72
CA GLY A 56 -7.04 -12.70 6.66
C GLY A 56 -7.81 -11.55 6.03
N GLY A 57 -7.78 -11.40 4.69
CA GLY A 57 -8.38 -10.25 4.00
C GLY A 57 -7.65 -8.93 4.30
N ALA A 58 -6.32 -8.94 4.27
CA ALA A 58 -5.51 -7.76 4.57
C ALA A 58 -5.64 -6.65 3.50
N CYS A 59 -5.39 -5.40 3.90
CA CYS A 59 -5.08 -4.31 2.97
C CYS A 59 -3.56 -4.14 2.94
N LEU A 60 -2.94 -4.45 1.81
CA LEU A 60 -1.50 -4.40 1.59
C LEU A 60 -1.19 -3.44 0.44
N PHE A 61 -0.02 -2.82 0.48
CA PHE A 61 0.42 -1.91 -0.58
C PHE A 61 1.89 -2.13 -0.94
N GLN A 62 2.25 -1.83 -2.19
CA GLN A 62 3.65 -1.76 -2.64
C GLN A 62 3.82 -0.66 -3.70
N GLU A 63 4.86 0.14 -3.54
CA GLU A 63 5.29 1.10 -4.57
C GLU A 63 5.93 0.39 -5.77
N TRP A 64 6.75 -0.61 -5.51
CA TRP A 64 7.38 -1.47 -6.51
C TRP A 64 7.34 -2.90 -6.02
N ILE A 65 7.12 -3.86 -6.92
CA ILE A 65 7.05 -5.27 -6.55
C ILE A 65 7.55 -6.16 -7.70
N GLU A 66 8.31 -7.18 -7.34
CA GLU A 66 8.79 -8.19 -8.29
C GLU A 66 7.79 -9.36 -8.42
N PRO A 67 7.81 -10.11 -9.54
CA PRO A 67 6.89 -11.23 -9.75
C PRO A 67 6.89 -12.26 -8.62
N GLU A 68 8.05 -12.65 -8.09
CA GLU A 68 8.14 -13.61 -6.98
C GLU A 68 7.58 -13.05 -5.67
N GLN A 69 7.69 -11.74 -5.44
CA GLN A 69 7.13 -11.09 -4.26
C GLN A 69 5.61 -10.99 -4.36
N LEU A 70 5.08 -10.72 -5.55
CA LEU A 70 3.65 -10.59 -5.80
C LEU A 70 2.95 -11.95 -5.80
N PHE A 71 3.44 -12.88 -6.64
CA PHE A 71 2.81 -14.16 -6.90
C PHE A 71 3.37 -15.30 -6.05
N GLY A 72 4.45 -15.08 -5.30
CA GLY A 72 5.13 -16.16 -4.62
C GLY A 72 6.03 -16.94 -5.58
N CYS A 73 6.64 -18.02 -5.09
CA CYS A 73 7.48 -18.86 -5.93
C CYS A 73 7.43 -20.33 -5.53
N VAL A 74 7.70 -21.18 -6.51
CA VAL A 74 7.89 -22.62 -6.35
C VAL A 74 9.39 -22.86 -6.27
N ARG A 75 9.88 -23.39 -5.15
CA ARG A 75 11.28 -23.77 -4.99
C ARG A 75 11.43 -25.28 -4.95
N ILE A 76 12.52 -25.74 -5.58
CA ILE A 76 12.86 -27.16 -5.61
C ILE A 76 14.30 -27.29 -5.15
N HIS A 77 14.49 -28.05 -4.08
CA HIS A 77 15.81 -28.32 -3.55
C HIS A 77 15.93 -29.82 -3.31
N ASN A 78 16.89 -30.48 -3.96
CA ASN A 78 17.12 -31.93 -3.86
C ASN A 78 15.88 -32.81 -4.11
N GLY A 79 14.94 -32.35 -4.95
CA GLY A 79 13.69 -33.05 -5.24
C GLY A 79 12.52 -32.66 -4.34
N ASP A 80 12.76 -31.94 -3.25
CA ASP A 80 11.72 -31.43 -2.37
C ASP A 80 11.12 -30.14 -2.93
N ILE A 81 9.81 -30.14 -3.13
CA ILE A 81 9.04 -28.99 -3.60
C ILE A 81 8.58 -28.18 -2.39
N THR A 82 8.77 -26.86 -2.44
CA THR A 82 8.27 -25.91 -1.44
C THR A 82 7.59 -24.75 -2.13
N LEU A 83 6.45 -24.33 -1.61
CA LEU A 83 5.68 -23.20 -2.13
C LEU A 83 5.82 -22.03 -1.16
N GLN A 84 6.26 -20.88 -1.65
CA GLN A 84 6.32 -19.65 -0.86
C GLN A 84 5.15 -18.72 -1.24
N PRO A 85 4.36 -18.23 -0.27
CA PRO A 85 3.31 -17.27 -0.56
C PRO A 85 3.87 -15.89 -0.91
N GLY A 86 3.40 -15.32 -2.03
CA GLY A 86 3.51 -13.89 -2.33
C GLY A 86 2.39 -13.03 -1.75
N LEU A 87 2.43 -11.74 -2.08
CA LEU A 87 1.52 -10.71 -1.58
C LEU A 87 0.06 -10.93 -2.00
N VAL A 88 -0.18 -11.50 -3.18
CA VAL A 88 -1.54 -11.87 -3.65
C VAL A 88 -2.21 -12.83 -2.69
N HIS A 89 -1.47 -13.79 -2.13
CA HIS A 89 -2.00 -14.76 -1.18
C HIS A 89 -2.36 -14.08 0.14
N GLN A 90 -1.48 -13.20 0.64
CA GLN A 90 -1.69 -12.48 1.90
C GLN A 90 -2.87 -11.51 1.81
N ALA A 91 -3.06 -10.87 0.65
CA ALA A 91 -4.15 -9.95 0.38
C ALA A 91 -5.46 -10.64 -0.07
N ASN A 92 -5.50 -11.97 -0.19
CA ASN A 92 -6.69 -12.69 -0.64
C ASN A 92 -7.87 -12.47 0.33
N GLY A 93 -9.05 -12.17 -0.22
CA GLY A 93 -10.23 -11.67 0.49
C GLY A 93 -10.18 -10.18 0.85
N GLY A 94 -9.08 -9.50 0.55
CA GLY A 94 -8.76 -8.14 1.00
C GLY A 94 -8.61 -7.16 -0.15
N ILE A 95 -7.65 -6.26 -0.01
CA ILE A 95 -7.31 -5.21 -0.98
C ILE A 95 -5.80 -5.18 -1.17
N LEU A 96 -5.36 -5.17 -2.42
CA LEU A 96 -3.99 -4.87 -2.79
C LEU A 96 -3.94 -3.50 -3.47
N ILE A 97 -3.00 -2.66 -3.04
CA ILE A 97 -2.76 -1.33 -3.58
C ILE A 97 -1.40 -1.33 -4.29
N LEU A 98 -1.38 -1.03 -5.59
CA LEU A 98 -0.14 -1.00 -6.38
C LEU A 98 -0.02 0.32 -7.12
N SER A 99 1.22 0.74 -7.36
CA SER A 99 1.52 1.88 -8.21
C SER A 99 1.24 1.55 -9.69
N ALA A 100 0.68 2.50 -10.44
CA ALA A 100 0.48 2.39 -11.87
C ALA A 100 1.83 2.23 -12.58
N ARG A 101 2.85 2.98 -12.14
CA ARG A 101 4.22 2.90 -12.64
C ARG A 101 4.80 1.49 -12.55
N ALA A 102 4.61 0.77 -11.43
CA ALA A 102 5.12 -0.60 -11.29
C ALA A 102 4.42 -1.57 -12.25
N LEU A 103 3.10 -1.39 -12.47
CA LEU A 103 2.34 -2.22 -13.41
C LEU A 103 2.71 -1.93 -14.86
N LEU A 104 2.83 -0.65 -15.24
CA LEU A 104 3.23 -0.19 -16.56
C LEU A 104 4.65 -0.66 -16.94
N ALA A 105 5.57 -0.61 -15.97
CA ALA A 105 6.95 -1.07 -16.19
C ALA A 105 7.05 -2.61 -16.36
N GLN A 106 6.03 -3.37 -15.96
CA GLN A 106 6.05 -4.83 -15.96
C GLN A 106 4.77 -5.43 -16.61
N PRO A 107 4.61 -5.33 -17.95
CA PRO A 107 3.37 -5.75 -18.63
C PRO A 107 2.96 -7.20 -18.40
N LEU A 108 3.92 -8.12 -18.29
CA LEU A 108 3.62 -9.54 -18.05
C LEU A 108 3.11 -9.79 -16.62
N LEU A 109 3.65 -9.06 -15.63
CA LEU A 109 3.16 -9.09 -14.25
C LEU A 109 1.72 -8.58 -14.21
N TRP A 110 1.46 -7.44 -14.86
CA TRP A 110 0.11 -6.88 -14.95
C TRP A 110 -0.88 -7.84 -15.63
N LEU A 111 -0.52 -8.42 -16.78
CA LEU A 111 -1.35 -9.36 -17.52
C LEU A 111 -1.77 -10.55 -16.64
N ARG A 112 -0.82 -11.16 -15.93
CA ARG A 112 -1.06 -12.30 -15.04
C ARG A 112 -1.97 -11.91 -13.88
N LEU A 113 -1.71 -10.77 -13.24
CA LEU A 113 -2.53 -10.27 -12.13
C LEU A 113 -3.99 -10.03 -12.60
N LYS A 114 -4.16 -9.34 -13.73
CA LYS A 114 -5.48 -9.07 -14.33
C LYS A 114 -6.24 -10.35 -14.62
N GLN A 115 -5.59 -11.36 -15.21
CA GLN A 115 -6.20 -12.66 -15.51
C GLN A 115 -6.64 -13.38 -14.22
N MET A 116 -5.79 -13.46 -13.21
CA MET A 116 -6.09 -14.14 -11.95
C MET A 116 -7.26 -13.48 -11.20
N ILE A 117 -7.29 -12.14 -11.15
CA ILE A 117 -8.39 -11.37 -10.55
C ILE A 117 -9.69 -11.62 -11.34
N GLY A 118 -9.65 -11.50 -12.67
CA GLY A 118 -10.83 -11.68 -13.53
C GLY A 118 -11.43 -13.09 -13.45
N GLN A 119 -10.57 -14.12 -13.35
CA GLN A 119 -10.98 -15.52 -13.21
C GLN A 119 -11.34 -15.92 -11.78
N ARG A 120 -11.05 -15.07 -10.79
CA ARG A 120 -11.17 -15.37 -9.36
C ARG A 120 -10.41 -16.63 -8.95
N GLN A 121 -9.29 -16.90 -9.62
CA GLN A 121 -8.45 -18.05 -9.38
C GLN A 121 -6.98 -17.67 -9.56
N PHE A 122 -6.19 -17.97 -8.54
CA PHE A 122 -4.74 -17.89 -8.62
C PHE A 122 -4.19 -19.17 -9.25
N HIS A 123 -3.32 -18.99 -10.24
CA HIS A 123 -2.63 -20.07 -10.92
C HIS A 123 -1.13 -19.92 -10.71
N TRP A 124 -0.48 -21.01 -10.30
CA TRP A 124 0.98 -21.04 -10.26
C TRP A 124 1.53 -21.00 -11.68
N VAL A 125 2.39 -20.02 -11.93
CA VAL A 125 3.04 -19.82 -13.23
C VAL A 125 4.54 -19.80 -13.07
N SER A 126 5.25 -20.32 -14.06
CA SER A 126 6.70 -20.22 -14.09
C SER A 126 7.12 -18.76 -14.33
N PRO A 127 8.18 -18.28 -13.68
CA PRO A 127 8.82 -17.03 -14.05
C PRO A 127 9.33 -17.03 -15.50
N ASP A 128 9.79 -18.19 -15.98
CA ASP A 128 10.28 -18.40 -17.34
C ASP A 128 9.22 -19.16 -18.16
N GLU A 129 8.61 -18.49 -19.14
CA GLU A 129 7.56 -19.08 -19.99
C GLU A 129 8.06 -20.24 -20.86
N THR A 130 9.38 -20.33 -21.09
CA THR A 130 10.00 -21.45 -21.82
C THR A 130 10.18 -22.68 -20.95
N ARG A 131 10.05 -22.56 -19.63
CA ARG A 131 10.24 -23.64 -18.66
C ARG A 131 8.98 -23.82 -17.83
N PRO A 132 8.11 -24.78 -18.17
CA PRO A 132 6.93 -25.05 -17.34
C PRO A 132 7.34 -25.47 -15.93
N LEU A 133 6.41 -25.30 -14.98
CA LEU A 133 6.60 -25.83 -13.64
C LEU A 133 6.80 -27.36 -13.73
N PRO A 134 7.77 -27.93 -13.01
CA PRO A 134 8.08 -29.36 -13.10
C PRO A 134 7.03 -30.24 -12.39
N VAL A 135 6.06 -29.62 -11.72
CA VAL A 135 4.94 -30.27 -11.05
C VAL A 135 3.66 -29.51 -11.36
N ALA A 136 2.55 -30.23 -11.53
CA ALA A 136 1.23 -29.62 -11.62
C ALA A 136 0.78 -29.18 -10.22
N ILE A 137 0.50 -27.89 -10.06
CA ILE A 137 0.00 -27.32 -8.80
C ILE A 137 -1.45 -26.88 -9.02
N PRO A 138 -2.41 -27.39 -8.22
CA PRO A 138 -3.80 -26.96 -8.33
C PRO A 138 -3.96 -25.44 -8.11
N PRO A 139 -4.88 -24.80 -8.84
CA PRO A 139 -5.20 -23.40 -8.60
C PRO A 139 -5.87 -23.23 -7.23
N MET A 140 -5.85 -22.01 -6.70
CA MET A 140 -6.58 -21.66 -5.49
C MET A 140 -7.61 -20.54 -5.75
N PRO A 141 -8.76 -20.54 -5.06
CA PRO A 141 -9.72 -19.46 -5.15
C PRO A 141 -9.11 -18.10 -4.77
N LEU A 142 -9.38 -17.07 -5.56
CA LEU A 142 -8.89 -15.72 -5.35
C LEU A 142 -10.04 -14.71 -5.33
N ASP A 143 -10.15 -13.98 -4.23
CA ASP A 143 -11.07 -12.85 -4.04
C ASP A 143 -10.22 -11.61 -3.73
N LEU A 144 -9.64 -10.99 -4.76
CA LEU A 144 -8.72 -9.86 -4.60
C LEU A 144 -9.31 -8.59 -5.23
N ARG A 145 -9.38 -7.52 -4.44
CA ARG A 145 -9.67 -6.18 -4.93
C ARG A 145 -8.38 -5.41 -5.15
N LEU A 146 -8.27 -4.74 -6.29
CA LEU A 146 -7.10 -3.95 -6.66
C LEU A 146 -7.44 -2.46 -6.66
N ILE A 147 -6.59 -1.68 -5.99
CA ILE A 147 -6.52 -0.22 -6.16
C ILE A 147 -5.20 0.06 -6.90
N VAL A 148 -5.30 0.66 -8.08
CA VAL A 148 -4.14 1.15 -8.82
C VAL A 148 -4.02 2.63 -8.56
N VAL A 149 -2.88 3.06 -8.01
CA VAL A 149 -2.60 4.44 -7.67
C VAL A 149 -1.63 5.00 -8.68
N GLY A 150 -1.94 6.15 -9.28
CA GLY A 150 -1.06 6.79 -10.25
C GLY A 150 -1.20 8.30 -10.21
N ASP A 151 -0.17 9.02 -10.62
CA ASP A 151 -0.32 10.44 -10.89
C ASP A 151 -1.14 10.66 -12.18
N ARG A 152 -1.34 11.92 -12.58
CA ARG A 152 -2.10 12.24 -13.79
C ARG A 152 -1.53 11.57 -15.04
N HIS A 153 -0.20 11.50 -15.16
CA HIS A 153 0.45 10.95 -16.34
C HIS A 153 0.42 9.42 -16.31
N GLY A 154 0.77 8.81 -15.18
CA GLY A 154 0.75 7.37 -15.00
C GLY A 154 -0.64 6.76 -15.20
N LEU A 155 -1.71 7.44 -14.76
CA LEU A 155 -3.07 6.98 -15.04
C LEU A 155 -3.52 7.22 -16.48
N ALA A 156 -3.02 8.27 -17.14
CA ALA A 156 -3.28 8.46 -18.57
C ALA A 156 -2.61 7.35 -19.41
N ASP A 157 -1.34 7.06 -19.14
CA ASP A 157 -0.61 5.96 -19.79
C ASP A 157 -1.28 4.60 -19.52
N PHE A 158 -1.76 4.38 -18.30
CA PHE A 158 -2.51 3.17 -17.96
C PHE A 158 -3.84 3.06 -18.71
N HIS A 159 -4.56 4.18 -18.85
CA HIS A 159 -5.80 4.24 -19.62
C HIS A 159 -5.56 3.91 -21.10
N ASP A 160 -4.48 4.41 -21.70
CA ASP A 160 -4.16 4.16 -23.10
C ASP A 160 -3.89 2.67 -23.39
N ILE A 161 -3.35 1.93 -22.42
CA ILE A 161 -3.08 0.49 -22.55
C ILE A 161 -4.31 -0.36 -22.19
N GLU A 162 -5.13 0.10 -21.24
CA GLU A 162 -6.28 -0.62 -20.70
C GLU A 162 -7.56 0.24 -20.69
N PRO A 163 -8.08 0.66 -21.86
CA PRO A 163 -9.20 1.58 -21.93
C PRO A 163 -10.49 0.96 -21.38
N GLU A 164 -10.81 -0.28 -21.76
CA GLU A 164 -12.05 -0.94 -21.31
C GLU A 164 -12.06 -1.19 -19.80
N LEU A 165 -10.90 -1.52 -19.21
CA LEU A 165 -10.78 -1.70 -17.77
C LEU A 165 -10.89 -0.37 -17.03
N SER A 166 -10.32 0.69 -17.61
CA SER A 166 -10.37 2.03 -17.03
C SER A 166 -11.80 2.59 -17.02
N GLU A 167 -12.58 2.34 -18.08
CA GLU A 167 -14.00 2.71 -18.15
C GLU A 167 -14.87 1.95 -17.12
N GLN A 168 -14.51 0.70 -16.81
CA GLN A 168 -15.24 -0.13 -15.84
C GLN A 168 -14.79 0.10 -14.39
N ALA A 169 -13.62 0.71 -14.19
CA ALA A 169 -13.07 0.92 -12.88
C ALA A 169 -13.76 2.09 -12.18
N ILE A 170 -14.00 1.92 -10.87
CA ILE A 170 -14.30 3.07 -10.00
C ILE A 170 -13.07 3.98 -10.01
N TYR A 171 -13.28 5.26 -10.31
CA TYR A 171 -12.25 6.30 -10.27
C TYR A 171 -12.42 7.18 -9.03
N GLY A 172 -11.30 7.59 -8.43
CA GLY A 172 -11.25 8.58 -7.36
C GLY A 172 -9.99 9.41 -7.43
N GLU A 173 -9.97 10.53 -6.71
CA GLU A 173 -8.81 11.41 -6.61
C GLU A 173 -8.47 11.68 -5.15
N PHE A 174 -7.17 11.75 -4.86
CA PHE A 174 -6.66 12.32 -3.64
C PHE A 174 -6.45 13.82 -3.87
N GLU A 175 -7.06 14.63 -3.01
CA GLU A 175 -6.90 16.08 -3.02
C GLU A 175 -5.54 16.47 -2.44
N ASP A 176 -4.80 17.29 -3.17
CA ASP A 176 -3.46 17.72 -2.77
C ASP A 176 -3.52 18.85 -1.71
N ASP A 177 -4.65 19.55 -1.63
CA ASP A 177 -4.88 20.70 -0.75
C ASP A 177 -6.30 20.72 -0.18
N LEU A 178 -6.45 21.32 1.01
CA LEU A 178 -7.72 21.61 1.66
C LEU A 178 -8.01 23.11 1.56
N GLN A 179 -9.18 23.46 1.05
CA GLN A 179 -9.68 24.83 1.10
C GLN A 179 -10.35 25.10 2.45
N LEU A 180 -10.02 26.22 3.08
CA LEU A 180 -10.59 26.68 4.34
C LEU A 180 -11.86 27.49 4.07
N THR A 181 -12.95 26.79 3.81
CA THR A 181 -14.25 27.40 3.49
C THR A 181 -15.24 27.34 4.66
N GLU A 182 -15.17 26.28 5.46
CA GLU A 182 -16.04 26.00 6.59
C GLU A 182 -15.32 26.23 7.92
N VAL A 183 -16.10 26.47 8.97
CA VAL A 183 -15.58 26.80 10.32
C VAL A 183 -14.73 25.66 10.90
N ASP A 184 -15.05 24.42 10.54
CA ASP A 184 -14.40 23.22 11.07
C ASP A 184 -13.17 22.77 10.26
N ASP A 185 -12.90 23.34 9.08
CA ASP A 185 -11.85 22.87 8.18
C ASP A 185 -10.46 22.92 8.81
N MET A 186 -10.19 23.97 9.60
CA MET A 186 -8.95 24.09 10.34
C MET A 186 -8.79 22.96 11.36
N ALA A 187 -9.88 22.61 12.06
CA ALA A 187 -9.87 21.52 13.04
C ALA A 187 -9.68 20.16 12.35
N GLN A 188 -10.29 19.96 11.19
CA GLN A 188 -10.10 18.77 10.36
C GLN A 188 -8.65 18.65 9.89
N TRP A 189 -8.05 19.74 9.41
CA TRP A 189 -6.64 19.74 8.99
C TRP A 189 -5.70 19.44 10.15
N CYS A 190 -5.92 20.04 11.33
CA CYS A 190 -5.15 19.71 12.54
C CYS A 190 -5.33 18.24 12.94
N GLY A 191 -6.54 17.71 12.84
CA GLY A 191 -6.85 16.30 13.08
C GLY A 191 -6.10 15.38 12.12
N TYR A 192 -6.08 15.72 10.83
CA TYR A 192 -5.33 15.02 9.80
C TYR A 192 -3.82 15.01 10.09
N VAL A 193 -3.22 16.18 10.39
CA VAL A 193 -1.80 16.28 10.76
C VAL A 193 -1.48 15.41 11.98
N ASN A 194 -2.36 15.39 12.99
CA ASN A 194 -2.20 14.50 14.14
C ASN A 194 -2.29 13.01 13.78
N GLY A 195 -3.15 12.65 12.82
CA GLY A 195 -3.20 11.30 12.27
C GLY A 195 -1.88 10.90 11.60
N VAL A 196 -1.34 11.77 10.75
CA VAL A 196 -0.02 11.56 10.10
C VAL A 196 1.10 11.43 11.15
N ILE A 197 1.10 12.24 12.21
CA ILE A 197 2.05 12.14 13.34
C ILE A 197 1.95 10.77 14.01
N ALA A 198 0.74 10.31 14.29
CA ALA A 198 0.51 9.03 14.96
C ALA A 198 0.99 7.84 14.10
N ASP A 199 0.67 7.85 12.80
CA ASP A 199 1.09 6.81 11.86
C ASP A 199 2.61 6.75 11.70
N GLN A 200 3.29 7.90 11.66
CA GLN A 200 4.75 7.98 11.59
C GLN A 200 5.44 7.78 12.95
N GLN A 201 4.70 7.49 14.02
CA GLN A 201 5.20 7.33 15.39
C GLN A 201 6.02 8.55 15.87
N LEU A 202 5.59 9.75 15.48
CA LEU A 202 6.23 11.00 15.86
C LEU A 202 5.64 11.54 17.18
N PRO A 203 6.41 12.33 17.96
CA PRO A 203 5.87 12.99 19.14
C PRO A 203 4.77 14.00 18.75
N MET A 204 3.74 14.12 19.59
CA MET A 204 2.70 15.13 19.42
C MET A 204 3.29 16.54 19.40
N LEU A 205 2.69 17.40 18.58
CA LEU A 205 3.01 18.82 18.53
C LEU A 205 2.63 19.51 19.84
N ALA A 206 3.54 20.33 20.36
CA ALA A 206 3.23 21.27 21.43
C ALA A 206 2.29 22.38 20.89
N THR A 207 1.49 22.98 21.77
CA THR A 207 0.49 24.00 21.36
C THR A 207 1.12 25.19 20.65
N ASP A 208 2.35 25.58 21.03
CA ASP A 208 3.11 26.67 20.43
C ASP A 208 3.77 26.31 19.08
N ALA A 209 3.72 25.04 18.66
CA ALA A 209 4.23 24.59 17.37
C ALA A 209 3.21 24.73 16.22
N TRP A 210 1.92 24.87 16.51
CA TRP A 210 0.87 25.00 15.49
C TRP A 210 0.96 26.31 14.70
N PRO A 211 1.06 27.51 15.32
CA PRO A 211 1.15 28.75 14.57
C PRO A 211 2.28 28.78 13.52
N PRO A 212 3.55 28.40 13.85
CA PRO A 212 4.60 28.40 12.83
C PRO A 212 4.39 27.33 11.76
N LEU A 213 3.80 26.18 12.09
CA LEU A 213 3.47 25.15 11.09
C LEU A 213 2.41 25.65 10.09
N ILE A 214 1.34 26.28 10.58
CA ILE A 214 0.29 26.89 9.73
C ILE A 214 0.89 27.97 8.83
N VAL A 215 1.81 28.80 9.35
CA VAL A 215 2.51 29.79 8.51
C VAL A 215 3.33 29.13 7.40
N GLN A 216 3.99 28.00 7.67
CA GLN A 216 4.69 27.26 6.62
C GLN A 216 3.72 26.63 5.62
N ALA A 217 2.58 26.10 6.07
CA ALA A 217 1.54 25.55 5.21
C ALA A 217 1.01 26.59 4.23
N VAL A 218 0.61 27.76 4.73
CA VAL A 218 0.15 28.89 3.90
C VAL A 218 1.24 29.36 2.93
N ARG A 219 2.50 29.40 3.36
CA ARG A 219 3.63 29.75 2.46
C ARG A 219 3.84 28.72 1.36
N TYR A 220 3.67 27.44 1.68
CA TYR A 220 3.80 26.35 0.74
C TYR A 220 2.69 26.37 -0.31
N SER A 221 1.44 26.53 0.12
CA SER A 221 0.28 26.60 -0.78
C SER A 221 0.18 27.96 -1.51
N GLY A 222 0.81 29.02 -0.99
CA GLY A 222 0.80 30.36 -1.59
C GLY A 222 -0.50 31.15 -1.34
N ASP A 223 -1.45 30.58 -0.59
CA ASP A 223 -2.76 31.15 -0.30
C ASP A 223 -3.10 30.93 1.19
N GLN A 224 -3.69 31.94 1.85
CA GLN A 224 -4.09 31.88 3.26
C GLN A 224 -5.33 31.01 3.48
N GLY A 225 -6.14 30.81 2.44
CA GLY A 225 -7.32 29.96 2.46
C GLY A 225 -7.05 28.51 2.07
N ILE A 226 -5.79 28.10 1.89
CA ILE A 226 -5.44 26.76 1.41
C ILE A 226 -4.36 26.15 2.30
N LEU A 227 -4.56 24.90 2.71
CA LEU A 227 -3.59 24.13 3.49
C LEU A 227 -3.23 22.83 2.75
N PRO A 228 -1.95 22.41 2.76
CA PRO A 228 -1.52 21.24 2.03
C PRO A 228 -1.98 19.95 2.72
N LEU A 229 -2.38 18.97 1.90
CA LEU A 229 -2.71 17.60 2.32
C LEU A 229 -1.59 16.60 2.00
N SER A 230 -0.45 17.08 1.49
CA SER A 230 0.67 16.20 1.15
C SER A 230 1.30 15.57 2.40
N PRO A 231 1.21 14.24 2.61
CA PRO A 231 1.85 13.57 3.75
C PRO A 231 3.38 13.66 3.70
N VAL A 232 3.96 13.79 2.50
CA VAL A 232 5.40 13.97 2.31
C VAL A 232 5.85 15.32 2.85
N TRP A 233 5.15 16.40 2.47
CA TRP A 233 5.47 17.74 2.97
C TRP A 233 5.30 17.84 4.49
N ILE A 234 4.18 17.33 5.02
CA ILE A 234 3.91 17.32 6.47
C ILE A 234 5.02 16.55 7.21
N GLY A 235 5.36 15.35 6.73
CA GLY A 235 6.42 14.52 7.33
C GLY A 235 7.78 15.21 7.34
N GLN A 236 8.12 15.97 6.28
CA GLN A 236 9.34 16.76 6.21
C GLN A 236 9.37 17.87 7.27
N GLN A 237 8.30 18.68 7.38
CA GLN A 237 8.22 19.76 8.36
C GLN A 237 8.38 19.23 9.81
N LEU A 238 7.72 18.11 10.11
CA LEU A 238 7.79 17.48 11.42
C LEU A 238 9.19 16.91 11.73
N SER A 239 9.83 16.29 10.73
CA SER A 239 11.18 15.73 10.86
C SER A 239 12.25 16.79 11.08
N GLU A 240 12.14 17.93 10.40
CA GLU A 240 13.04 19.08 10.58
C GLU A 240 12.90 19.68 11.99
N ALA A 241 11.67 19.91 12.44
CA ALA A 241 11.41 20.43 13.79
C ALA A 241 12.03 19.54 14.88
N ARG A 242 11.90 18.22 14.75
CA ARG A 242 12.51 17.24 15.67
C ARG A 242 14.04 17.38 15.74
N THR A 243 14.69 17.58 14.60
CA THR A 243 16.16 17.72 14.51
C THR A 243 16.64 18.98 15.23
N VAL A 244 15.92 20.09 15.06
CA VAL A 244 16.21 21.36 15.74
C VAL A 244 16.03 21.23 17.25
N CYS A 245 14.95 20.60 17.71
CA CYS A 245 14.70 20.37 19.14
C CYS A 245 15.75 19.48 19.81
N ARG A 246 16.21 18.42 19.12
CA ARG A 246 17.31 17.56 19.61
C ARG A 246 18.63 18.34 19.75
N ARG A 247 18.98 19.17 18.76
CA ARG A 247 20.17 20.03 18.83
C ARG A 247 20.10 21.01 19.99
N ARG A 248 18.97 21.68 20.19
CA ARG A 248 18.78 22.63 21.31
C ARG A 248 18.86 21.96 22.68
N SER A 249 18.31 20.75 22.82
CA SER A 249 18.39 19.97 24.06
C SER A 249 19.83 19.56 24.40
N HIS A 250 20.62 19.17 23.38
CA HIS A 250 22.02 18.81 23.56
C HIS A 250 22.92 20.02 23.94
N TYR A 251 22.68 21.19 23.33
CA TYR A 251 23.38 22.44 23.70
C TYR A 251 22.93 23.00 25.06
N GLY A 252 21.66 22.82 25.44
CA GLY A 252 21.13 23.20 26.75
C GLY A 252 21.75 22.41 27.90
N GLN A 253 21.92 21.09 27.73
CA GLN A 253 22.58 20.23 28.72
C GLN A 253 24.10 20.47 28.84
N GLN A 254 24.78 20.87 27.76
CA GLN A 254 26.19 21.26 27.84
C GLN A 254 26.42 22.60 28.54
N ARG A 255 25.45 23.53 28.48
CA ARG A 255 25.50 24.79 29.23
C ARG A 255 25.16 24.62 30.71
N SER A 256 24.28 23.69 31.09
CA SER A 256 23.99 23.44 32.51
C SER A 256 25.10 22.66 33.22
N ARG A 257 25.90 21.87 32.51
CA ARG A 257 27.09 21.17 33.05
C ARG A 257 28.34 22.04 33.17
N ARG A 258 28.31 23.28 32.68
CA ARG A 258 29.41 24.26 32.76
C ARG A 258 29.13 25.41 33.75
N ARG A 259 28.08 25.29 34.56
CA ARG A 259 27.78 26.21 35.66
C ARG A 259 27.87 25.47 36.99
#